data_AF-A0A2A2GHC9-F1
#
_entry.id   AF-A0A2A2GHC9-F1
#
_cell.length_a   1.000
_cell.length_b   1.000
_cell.length_c   1.000
_cell.angle_alpha   90.00
_cell.angle_beta   90.00
_cell.angle_gamma   90.00
#
_symmetry.space_group_name_H-M   'P 1'
#
loop_
_entity.id
_entity.type
_entity.pdbx_description
1 polymer ?
#
loop_
_entity_poly.entity_id
_entity_poly.type
_entity_poly.pdbx_seq_one_letter_code
_entity_poly.pdbx_strand_id
1 'polypeptide(L)'
;MQNRACCPSPSVDHEFLRGLRRPHDLADRLHDRSLAGREPQDLRGLPGRLPQASDWIKAHPEEAADTFLRVAQSDLDRELILSILSDGKYSFDPVPRNTLSLATFMHDVGALKTRSESWKDYFFEDLHDREGS
;
A
#
# COMPACT_ATOMS: atom_id res chain seq x y z
N MET A 1 -8.18 -23.70 -17.08
CA MET A 1 -7.08 -22.75 -16.83
C MET A 1 -7.47 -21.40 -17.44
N GLN A 2 -8.10 -20.52 -16.67
CA GLN A 2 -8.56 -19.22 -17.15
C GLN A 2 -7.55 -18.15 -16.77
N ASN A 3 -6.83 -17.67 -17.78
CA ASN A 3 -6.02 -16.46 -17.80
C ASN A 3 -6.95 -15.27 -17.51
N ARG A 4 -7.09 -14.87 -16.24
CA ARG A 4 -7.69 -13.57 -15.93
C ARG A 4 -6.64 -12.52 -16.21
N ALA A 5 -6.80 -11.81 -17.32
CA ALA A 5 -6.02 -10.66 -17.69
C ALA A 5 -5.85 -9.73 -16.48
N CYS A 6 -4.60 -9.52 -16.07
CA CYS A 6 -4.23 -8.30 -15.36
C CYS A 6 -4.73 -7.12 -16.22
N CYS A 7 -5.37 -6.17 -15.55
CA CYS A 7 -6.21 -5.11 -16.10
C CYS A 7 -5.72 -4.55 -17.44
N PRO A 8 -6.63 -4.25 -18.40
CA PRO A 8 -6.22 -3.57 -19.62
C PRO A 8 -5.60 -2.22 -19.26
N SER A 9 -4.37 -1.99 -19.72
CA SER A 9 -3.69 -0.70 -19.59
C SER A 9 -4.59 0.40 -20.15
N PRO A 10 -4.89 1.45 -19.36
CA PRO A 10 -5.53 2.66 -19.86
C PRO A 10 -4.88 3.19 -21.14
N SER A 11 -5.62 3.22 -22.27
CA SER A 11 -5.21 4.05 -23.40
C SER A 11 -5.26 5.52 -22.99
N VAL A 12 -4.23 6.27 -23.37
CA VAL A 12 -4.12 7.72 -23.17
C VAL A 12 -4.78 8.39 -24.36
N ASP A 13 -6.10 8.59 -24.29
CA ASP A 13 -6.84 9.19 -25.40
C ASP A 13 -6.75 10.73 -25.37
N HIS A 14 -7.01 11.39 -26.51
CA HIS A 14 -6.80 12.82 -26.69
C HIS A 14 -7.65 13.70 -25.73
N GLU A 15 -8.75 13.15 -25.21
CA GLU A 15 -9.61 13.77 -24.20
C GLU A 15 -8.98 13.71 -22.79
N PHE A 16 -8.21 12.67 -22.49
CA PHE A 16 -7.51 12.51 -21.21
C PHE A 16 -6.39 13.55 -21.02
N LEU A 17 -5.79 14.00 -22.13
CA LEU A 17 -4.79 15.07 -22.14
C LEU A 17 -5.41 16.48 -22.06
N ARG A 18 -6.71 16.64 -22.34
CA ARG A 18 -7.38 17.95 -22.22
C ARG A 18 -7.54 18.33 -20.75
N GLY A 19 -6.98 19.47 -20.37
CA GLY A 19 -7.09 20.04 -19.01
C GLY A 19 -5.88 19.84 -18.12
N LEU A 20 -4.82 19.18 -18.62
CA LEU A 20 -3.51 19.18 -17.97
C LEU A 20 -2.92 20.59 -18.04
N ARG A 21 -2.79 21.26 -16.90
CA ARG A 21 -2.25 22.62 -16.80
C ARG A 21 -0.82 22.62 -16.28
N ARG A 22 -0.42 21.59 -15.54
CA ARG A 22 0.92 21.40 -14.98
C ARG A 22 1.44 19.99 -15.26
N PRO A 23 2.76 19.80 -15.31
CA PRO A 23 3.36 18.50 -15.62
C PRO A 23 2.92 17.35 -14.70
N HIS A 24 2.65 17.64 -13.42
CA HIS A 24 2.20 16.64 -12.45
C HIS A 24 0.70 16.33 -12.52
N ASP A 25 -0.13 17.15 -13.18
CA ASP A 25 -1.57 16.89 -13.32
C ASP A 25 -1.84 15.57 -14.07
N LEU A 26 -0.90 15.14 -14.92
CA LEU A 26 -0.97 13.87 -15.64
C LEU A 26 -0.80 12.69 -14.69
N ALA A 27 0.17 12.78 -13.78
CA ALA A 27 0.42 11.75 -12.77
C ALA A 27 -0.78 11.63 -11.82
N ASP A 28 -1.32 12.76 -11.36
CA ASP A 28 -2.48 12.81 -10.48
C ASP A 28 -3.72 12.18 -11.15
N ARG A 29 -4.01 12.50 -12.43
CA ARG A 29 -5.12 11.91 -13.18
C ARG A 29 -4.97 10.41 -13.44
N LEU A 30 -3.74 9.96 -13.71
CA LEU A 30 -3.46 8.52 -13.88
C LEU A 30 -3.69 7.76 -12.57
N HIS A 31 -3.31 8.37 -11.44
CA HIS A 31 -3.51 7.80 -10.11
C HIS A 31 -4.99 7.71 -9.74
N ASP A 32 -5.75 8.79 -9.96
CA ASP A 32 -7.19 8.87 -9.67
C ASP A 32 -7.97 7.79 -10.44
N ARG A 33 -7.68 7.61 -11.73
CA ARG A 33 -8.36 6.60 -12.57
C ARG A 33 -8.00 5.15 -12.19
N SER A 34 -6.79 4.92 -11.68
CA SER A 34 -6.35 3.60 -11.19
C SER A 34 -7.14 3.16 -9.94
N LEU A 35 -7.63 4.13 -9.16
CA LEU A 35 -8.41 3.87 -7.95
C LEU A 35 -9.92 3.96 -8.21
N ALA A 36 -10.36 4.79 -9.15
CA ALA A 36 -11.77 4.96 -9.54
C ALA A 36 -12.46 3.70 -10.09
N GLY A 37 -11.70 2.65 -10.42
CA GLY A 37 -12.24 1.35 -10.83
C GLY A 37 -12.39 0.31 -9.72
N ARG A 38 -12.04 0.65 -8.47
CA ARG A 38 -12.21 -0.22 -7.29
C ARG A 38 -13.26 0.41 -6.40
N GLU A 39 -14.39 -0.27 -6.21
CA GLU A 39 -15.46 0.25 -5.37
C GLU A 39 -14.99 0.31 -3.91
N PRO A 40 -15.39 1.32 -3.10
CA PRO A 40 -15.00 1.44 -1.69
C PRO A 40 -15.30 0.19 -0.84
N GLN A 41 -16.27 -0.61 -1.28
CA GLN A 41 -16.63 -1.89 -0.69
C GLN A 41 -15.56 -2.98 -0.85
N ASP A 42 -14.70 -2.91 -1.87
CA ASP A 42 -13.63 -3.88 -2.10
C ASP A 42 -12.48 -3.75 -1.08
N LEU A 43 -12.39 -2.59 -0.41
CA LEU A 43 -11.45 -2.34 0.69
C LEU A 43 -12.08 -2.62 2.07
N ARG A 44 -13.40 -2.84 2.13
CA ARG A 44 -14.10 -3.12 3.39
C ARG A 44 -13.59 -4.44 3.98
N GLY A 45 -13.03 -4.37 5.18
CA GLY A 45 -12.45 -5.52 5.88
C GLY A 45 -11.05 -5.92 5.40
N LEU A 46 -10.45 -5.20 4.45
CA LEU A 46 -9.03 -5.36 4.16
C LEU A 46 -8.16 -5.07 5.40
N PRO A 47 -8.36 -3.94 6.13
CA PRO A 47 -7.52 -3.62 7.29
C PRO A 47 -7.49 -4.73 8.34
N GLY A 48 -8.63 -5.32 8.70
CA GLY A 48 -8.69 -6.46 9.63
C GLY A 48 -8.01 -7.75 9.13
N ARG A 49 -7.82 -7.93 7.82
CA ARG A 49 -7.14 -9.10 7.24
C ARG A 49 -5.63 -8.91 7.07
N LEU A 50 -5.14 -7.67 7.08
CA LEU A 50 -3.71 -7.39 6.95
C LEU A 50 -2.88 -7.97 8.10
N PRO A 51 -3.30 -7.90 9.38
CA PRO A 51 -2.56 -8.54 10.47
C PRO A 51 -2.47 -10.06 10.28
N GLN A 52 -3.57 -10.71 9.92
CA GLN A 52 -3.58 -12.16 9.66
C GLN A 52 -2.62 -12.55 8.54
N ALA A 53 -2.56 -11.76 7.46
CA ALA A 53 -1.61 -11.98 6.38
C ALA A 53 -0.15 -11.77 6.84
N SER A 54 0.10 -10.72 7.62
CA SER A 54 1.44 -10.42 8.17
C SER A 54 1.94 -11.55 9.07
N ASP A 55 1.09 -12.05 9.97
CA ASP A 55 1.42 -13.15 10.88
C ASP A 55 1.69 -14.45 10.11
N TRP A 56 0.90 -14.73 9.06
CA TRP A 56 1.14 -15.89 8.19
C TRP A 56 2.48 -15.78 7.44
N ILE A 57 2.82 -14.61 6.90
CA ILE A 57 4.11 -14.40 6.21
C ILE A 57 5.28 -14.63 7.17
N LYS A 58 5.19 -14.12 8.41
CA LYS A 58 6.23 -14.32 9.43
C LYS A 58 6.40 -15.81 9.79
N ALA A 59 5.31 -16.57 9.82
CA ALA A 59 5.34 -18.01 10.13
C ALA A 59 5.77 -18.88 8.93
N HIS A 60 5.54 -18.42 7.70
CA HIS A 60 5.74 -19.19 6.47
C HIS A 60 6.55 -18.43 5.40
N PRO A 61 7.80 -18.00 5.69
CA PRO A 61 8.56 -17.12 4.79
C PRO A 61 8.90 -17.78 3.44
N GLU A 62 9.11 -19.09 3.40
CA GLU A 62 9.35 -19.83 2.14
C GLU A 62 8.10 -19.87 1.26
N GLU A 63 6.95 -20.24 1.82
CA GLU A 63 5.67 -20.30 1.10
C GLU A 63 5.23 -18.89 0.65
N ALA A 64 5.54 -17.87 1.45
CA ALA A 64 5.32 -16.48 1.11
C ALA A 64 6.18 -16.03 -0.08
N ALA A 65 7.47 -16.41 -0.12
CA ALA A 65 8.35 -16.13 -1.26
C ALA A 65 7.84 -16.80 -2.55
N ASP A 66 7.46 -18.08 -2.46
CA ASP A 66 6.91 -18.82 -3.60
C ASP A 66 5.57 -18.24 -4.08
N THR A 67 4.73 -17.81 -3.14
CA THR A 67 3.48 -17.12 -3.47
C THR A 67 3.72 -15.79 -4.15
N PHE A 68 4.68 -14.99 -3.67
CA PHE A 68 5.04 -13.71 -4.27
C PHE A 68 5.51 -13.90 -5.72
N LEU A 69 6.44 -14.82 -5.98
CA LEU A 69 6.94 -15.10 -7.32
C LEU A 69 5.82 -15.49 -8.29
N ARG A 70 4.92 -16.37 -7.83
CA ARG A 70 3.77 -16.84 -8.63
C ARG A 70 2.77 -15.73 -8.93
N VAL A 71 2.39 -14.93 -7.93
CA VAL A 71 1.33 -13.91 -8.07
C VAL A 71 1.85 -12.66 -8.76
N ALA A 72 3.06 -12.21 -8.42
CA ALA A 72 3.66 -11.01 -8.99
C ALA A 72 4.28 -11.26 -10.38
N GLN A 73 4.40 -12.53 -10.80
CA GLN A 73 5.09 -12.93 -12.03
C GLN A 73 6.50 -12.29 -12.11
N SER A 74 7.22 -12.33 -10.99
CA SER A 74 8.48 -11.62 -10.82
C SER A 74 9.66 -12.49 -11.22
N ASP A 75 10.63 -11.91 -11.92
CA ASP A 75 11.92 -12.54 -12.26
C ASP A 75 12.99 -12.37 -11.15
N LEU A 76 12.59 -11.88 -9.97
CA LEU A 76 13.50 -11.72 -8.84
C LEU A 76 13.98 -13.07 -8.33
N ASP A 77 15.23 -13.10 -7.83
CA ASP A 77 15.77 -14.30 -7.20
C ASP A 77 14.97 -14.66 -5.93
N ARG A 78 14.58 -15.94 -5.81
CA ARG A 78 13.88 -16.45 -4.63
C ARG A 78 14.70 -16.25 -3.35
N GLU A 79 16.01 -16.44 -3.41
CA GLU A 79 16.89 -16.28 -2.25
C GLU A 79 16.92 -14.82 -1.79
N LEU A 80 16.87 -13.87 -2.72
CA LEU A 80 16.76 -12.45 -2.40
C LEU A 80 15.44 -12.16 -1.66
N ILE A 81 14.31 -12.66 -2.16
CA ILE A 81 13.01 -12.46 -1.51
C ILE A 81 13.01 -13.07 -0.11
N LEU A 82 13.48 -14.31 0.02
CA LEU A 82 13.55 -15.00 1.31
C LEU A 82 14.45 -14.26 2.31
N SER A 83 15.54 -13.66 1.84
CA SER A 83 16.42 -12.85 2.67
C SER A 83 15.72 -11.62 3.25
N ILE A 84 14.84 -10.98 2.46
CA ILE A 84 14.05 -9.82 2.91
C ILE A 84 12.96 -10.25 3.89
N LEU A 85 12.27 -11.36 3.60
CA LEU A 85 11.20 -11.87 4.47
C LEU A 85 11.72 -12.36 5.83
N SER A 86 12.97 -12.82 5.88
CA SER A 86 13.62 -13.34 7.09
C SER A 86 14.44 -12.28 7.84
N ASP A 87 14.74 -11.15 7.22
CA ASP A 87 15.48 -10.05 7.85
C ASP A 87 14.54 -9.24 8.76
N GLY A 88 14.79 -9.31 10.07
CA GLY A 88 14.02 -8.62 11.10
C GLY A 88 14.07 -7.09 11.04
N LYS A 89 14.86 -6.49 10.15
CA LYS A 89 14.81 -5.04 9.86
C LYS A 89 13.56 -4.67 9.06
N TYR A 90 13.01 -5.60 8.29
CA TYR A 90 11.78 -5.40 7.52
C TYR A 90 10.59 -5.95 8.28
N SER A 91 9.48 -5.23 8.24
CA SER A 91 8.22 -5.66 8.82
C SER A 91 7.10 -5.30 7.86
N PHE A 92 6.27 -6.31 7.55
CA PHE A 92 5.05 -6.17 6.75
C PHE A 92 3.82 -6.03 7.65
N ASP A 93 4.02 -5.58 8.89
CA ASP A 93 2.95 -5.33 9.83
C ASP A 93 2.19 -4.06 9.44
N PRO A 94 0.84 -4.09 9.34
CA PRO A 94 0.06 -2.89 9.04
C PRO A 94 0.04 -1.87 10.20
N VAL A 95 0.49 -2.25 11.41
CA VAL A 95 0.53 -1.35 12.55
C VAL A 95 1.59 -0.26 12.32
N PRO A 96 1.21 1.03 12.38
CA PRO A 96 2.14 2.10 12.10
C PRO A 96 3.22 2.20 13.16
N ARG A 97 4.46 2.45 12.72
CA ARG A 97 5.63 2.67 13.59
C ARG A 97 6.25 4.04 13.32
N ASN A 98 6.46 4.82 14.35
CA ASN A 98 7.05 6.16 14.33
C ASN A 98 6.37 7.15 13.37
N THR A 99 5.09 6.93 13.05
CA THR A 99 4.35 7.80 12.11
C THR A 99 3.89 9.09 12.77
N LEU A 100 3.67 9.11 14.09
CA LEU A 100 3.25 10.32 14.80
C LEU A 100 4.37 11.36 14.89
N SER A 101 5.61 10.91 15.11
CA SER A 101 6.79 11.78 15.06
C SER A 101 6.96 12.41 13.68
N LEU A 102 6.75 11.61 12.63
CA LEU A 102 6.77 12.11 11.25
C LEU A 102 5.63 13.12 11.01
N ALA A 103 4.40 12.82 11.45
CA ALA A 103 3.26 13.73 11.30
C ALA A 103 3.49 15.05 12.05
N THR A 104 4.05 15.00 13.25
CA THR A 104 4.44 16.18 14.03
C THR A 104 5.46 17.01 13.27
N PHE A 105 6.54 16.39 12.76
CA PHE A 105 7.55 17.09 11.97
C PHE A 105 6.93 17.72 10.70
N MET A 106 6.08 16.99 9.99
CA MET A 106 5.39 17.50 8.80
C MET A 106 4.48 18.69 9.10
N HIS A 107 3.83 18.71 10.27
CA HIS A 107 3.08 19.89 10.71
C HIS A 107 4.02 21.06 11.02
N ASP A 108 5.12 20.82 11.72
CA ASP A 108 6.05 21.87 12.15
C ASP A 108 6.75 22.57 10.96
N VAL A 109 7.02 21.85 9.87
CA VAL A 109 7.52 22.43 8.62
C VAL A 109 6.42 23.01 7.70
N GLY A 110 5.16 22.98 8.15
CA GLY A 110 4.01 23.52 7.43
C GLY A 110 3.49 22.65 6.27
N ALA A 111 3.93 21.39 6.15
CA ALA A 111 3.43 20.45 5.15
C ALA A 111 2.03 19.91 5.52
N LEU A 112 1.75 19.75 6.83
CA LEU A 112 0.41 19.44 7.34
C LEU A 112 -0.20 20.67 8.02
N LYS A 113 -1.46 20.98 7.69
CA LYS A 113 -2.22 22.08 8.30
C LYS A 113 -2.76 21.74 9.70
N THR A 114 -3.05 20.46 9.90
CA THR A 114 -3.67 19.94 11.13
C THR A 114 -2.63 19.11 11.86
N ARG A 115 -2.46 19.37 13.15
CA ARG A 115 -1.64 18.53 14.03
C ARG A 115 -2.49 17.34 14.48
N SER A 116 -2.03 16.13 14.18
CA SER A 116 -2.59 14.90 14.74
C SER A 116 -2.14 14.75 16.19
N GLU A 117 -3.07 14.40 17.08
CA GLU A 117 -2.76 14.07 18.48
C GLU A 117 -2.44 12.58 18.63
N SER A 118 -2.98 11.76 17.72
CA SER A 118 -2.74 10.33 17.67
C SER A 118 -2.52 9.86 16.24
N TRP A 119 -1.78 8.76 16.09
CA TRP A 119 -1.72 8.04 14.81
C TRP A 119 -3.11 7.55 14.37
N LYS A 120 -4.02 7.33 15.33
CA LYS A 120 -5.41 6.93 15.08
C LYS A 120 -6.19 7.96 14.26
N ASP A 121 -5.77 9.23 14.24
CA ASP A 121 -6.45 10.30 13.52
C ASP A 121 -6.35 10.16 11.98
N TYR A 122 -5.46 9.30 11.49
CA TYR A 122 -5.19 9.15 10.05
C TYR A 122 -4.93 7.70 9.61
N PHE A 123 -5.16 6.73 10.48
CA PHE A 123 -5.12 5.29 10.17
C PHE A 123 -6.48 4.63 10.38
N PHE A 124 -6.68 3.47 9.75
CA PHE A 124 -7.95 2.71 9.80
C PHE A 124 -8.37 2.34 11.21
N GLU A 125 -9.66 2.49 11.52
CA GLU A 125 -10.27 2.17 12.82
C GLU A 125 -10.03 0.72 13.25
N ASP A 126 -10.09 -0.23 12.31
CA ASP A 126 -9.83 -1.66 12.52
C ASP A 126 -8.45 -1.98 13.11
N LEU A 127 -7.50 -1.04 13.05
CA LEU A 127 -6.15 -1.21 13.58
C LEU A 127 -5.97 -0.52 14.94
N HIS A 128 -6.92 0.31 15.39
CA HIS A 128 -6.77 1.15 16.59
C HIS A 128 -6.68 0.34 17.90
N ASP A 129 -7.00 -0.94 17.87
CA ASP A 129 -6.82 -1.91 18.97
C ASP A 129 -5.35 -2.35 19.14
N ARG A 130 -4.50 -2.08 18.15
CA ARG A 130 -3.07 -2.40 18.19
C ARG A 130 -2.23 -1.28 18.79
N GLU A 131 -1.06 -1.65 19.28
CA GLU A 131 -0.05 -0.73 19.82
C GLU A 131 0.76 -0.09 18.68
N GLY A 132 0.19 0.94 18.05
CA GLY A 132 0.87 1.75 17.04
C GLY A 132 1.60 2.97 17.60
N SER A 133 2.35 3.61 16.69
CA SER A 133 3.32 4.72 16.81
C SER A 133 4.58 4.41 17.60
#